data_AF-A0A519PVF1-F1
#
_entry.id   AF-A0A519PVF1-F1
#
_cell.length_a   1.000
_cell.length_b   1.000
_cell.length_c   1.000
_cell.angle_alpha   90.00
_cell.angle_beta   90.00
_cell.angle_gamma   90.00
#
_symmetry.space_group_name_H-M   'P 1'
#
loop_
_entity.id
_entity.type
_entity.pdbx_description
1 polymer ?
#
loop_
_entity_poly.entity_id
_entity_poly.type
_entity_poly.pdbx_seq_one_letter_code
_entity_poly.pdbx_strand_id
1 'polypeptide(L)'
;MARALSPRRAAEVRATLQMAVGAAVAFYLATALGLPHPYWSVISAIVVIQTSVGGGVLTVARDRALGTVVGAAVGGAMAFVRPEGVTWMVSALA
;
A
#
# COMPACT_ATOMS: atom_id res chain seq x y z
N MET A 1 17.07 -33.07 12.51
CA MET A 1 15.65 -32.96 12.94
C MET A 1 15.09 -31.61 12.49
N ALA A 2 14.45 -31.54 11.32
CA ALA A 2 13.73 -30.34 10.91
C ALA A 2 12.45 -30.24 11.75
N ARG A 3 12.37 -29.27 12.67
CA ARG A 3 11.11 -28.99 13.37
C ARG A 3 10.11 -28.52 12.32
N ALA A 4 9.05 -29.29 12.11
CA ALA A 4 7.93 -28.86 11.27
C ALA A 4 7.42 -27.52 11.82
N LEU A 5 7.52 -26.47 11.01
CA LEU A 5 6.98 -25.16 11.38
C LEU A 5 5.47 -25.29 11.56
N SER A 6 4.90 -24.61 12.57
CA SER A 6 3.45 -24.55 12.68
C SER A 6 2.86 -23.96 11.39
N PRO A 7 1.67 -24.41 10.94
CA PRO A 7 1.09 -23.95 9.67
C PRO A 7 1.01 -22.43 9.55
N ARG A 8 0.71 -21.75 10.67
CA ARG A 8 0.70 -20.29 10.78
C ARG A 8 2.08 -19.68 10.51
N ARG A 9 3.13 -20.19 11.14
CA ARG A 9 4.50 -19.69 10.96
C ARG A 9 5.01 -19.95 9.54
N ALA A 10 4.64 -21.09 8.96
CA ALA A 10 4.95 -21.38 7.56
C ALA A 10 4.25 -20.39 6.60
N ALA A 11 2.99 -20.04 6.87
CA ALA A 11 2.26 -19.04 6.09
C ALA A 11 2.86 -17.63 6.24
N GLU A 12 3.24 -17.23 7.45
CA GLU A 12 3.90 -15.95 7.75
C GLU A 12 5.26 -15.85 7.04
N VAL A 13 6.08 -16.91 7.11
CA VAL A 13 7.38 -16.98 6.42
C VAL A 13 7.19 -16.90 4.91
N ARG A 14 6.22 -17.65 4.36
CA ARG A 14 5.90 -17.60 2.92
C ARG A 14 5.46 -16.20 2.49
N ALA A 15 4.57 -15.56 3.24
CA ALA A 15 4.10 -14.21 2.93
C ALA A 15 5.26 -13.20 2.96
N THR A 16 6.13 -13.28 3.97
CA THR A 16 7.31 -12.41 4.11
C THR A 16 8.27 -12.60 2.93
N LEU A 17 8.55 -13.85 2.56
CA LEU A 17 9.40 -14.17 1.40
C LEU A 17 8.78 -13.67 0.09
N GLN A 18 7.48 -13.87 -0.10
CA GLN A 18 6.77 -13.36 -1.28
C GLN A 18 6.87 -11.84 -1.37
N MET A 19 6.68 -11.12 -0.26
CA MET A 19 6.84 -9.66 -0.23
C MET A 19 8.26 -9.24 -0.58
N ALA A 20 9.28 -9.85 0.05
CA ALA A 20 10.68 -9.50 -0.19
C ALA A 20 11.09 -9.76 -1.65
N VAL A 21 10.78 -10.95 -2.18
CA VAL A 21 11.12 -11.32 -3.56
C VAL A 21 10.32 -10.48 -4.55
N GLY A 22 9.02 -10.33 -4.35
CA GLY A 22 8.15 -9.54 -5.22
C GLY A 22 8.57 -8.07 -5.29
N ALA A 23 8.91 -7.47 -4.15
CA ALA A 23 9.43 -6.11 -4.08
C ALA A 23 10.75 -5.97 -4.85
N ALA A 24 11.71 -6.87 -4.62
CA ALA A 24 13.01 -6.83 -5.28
C ALA A 24 12.90 -6.99 -6.81
N VAL A 25 12.08 -7.96 -7.26
CA VAL A 25 11.84 -8.20 -8.69
C VAL A 25 11.12 -7.01 -9.34
N ALA A 26 10.08 -6.47 -8.71
CA ALA A 26 9.34 -5.33 -9.24
C ALA A 26 10.22 -4.07 -9.33
N PHE A 27 11.08 -3.84 -8.34
CA PHE A 27 12.04 -2.73 -8.36
C PHE A 27 13.04 -2.92 -9.50
N TYR A 28 13.68 -4.09 -9.57
CA TYR A 28 14.66 -4.40 -10.60
C TYR A 28 14.07 -4.21 -12.00
N LEU A 29 12.90 -4.77 -12.28
CA LEU A 29 12.22 -4.61 -13.57
C LEU A 29 11.88 -3.14 -13.85
N ALA A 30 11.38 -2.41 -12.85
CA ALA A 30 11.05 -1.00 -13.05
C ALA A 30 12.29 -0.15 -13.39
N THR A 31 13.42 -0.42 -12.72
CA THR A 31 14.69 0.25 -13.02
C THR A 31 15.26 -0.16 -14.38
N ALA A 32 15.21 -1.44 -14.73
CA ALA A 32 15.73 -1.96 -15.99
C ALA A 32 14.95 -1.43 -17.21
N LEU A 33 13.64 -1.22 -17.05
CA LEU A 33 12.76 -0.63 -18.08
C LEU A 33 12.79 0.91 -18.09
N GLY A 34 13.55 1.55 -17.21
CA GLY A 34 13.65 3.02 -17.15
C GLY A 34 12.34 3.71 -16.76
N LEU A 35 11.47 3.05 -16.00
CA LEU A 35 10.20 3.65 -15.59
C LEU A 35 10.45 4.84 -14.66
N PRO A 36 9.69 5.94 -14.82
CA PRO A 36 9.73 7.03 -13.86
C PRO A 36 9.19 6.56 -12.52
N HIS A 37 9.85 6.96 -11.42
CA HIS A 37 9.46 6.64 -10.04
C HIS A 37 9.36 5.12 -9.73
N PRO A 38 10.45 4.34 -9.86
CA PRO A 38 10.45 2.87 -9.64
C PRO A 38 9.95 2.42 -8.26
N TYR A 39 9.95 3.30 -7.25
CA TYR A 39 9.41 2.97 -5.94
C TYR A 39 7.91 2.62 -5.99
N TRP A 40 7.14 3.14 -6.96
CA TRP A 40 5.72 2.79 -7.12
C TRP A 40 5.53 1.32 -7.46
N SER A 41 6.45 0.69 -8.22
CA SER A 41 6.33 -0.74 -8.55
C SER A 41 6.42 -1.61 -7.31
N VAL A 42 7.29 -1.24 -6.36
CA VAL A 42 7.45 -1.93 -5.07
C VAL A 42 6.17 -1.83 -4.24
N ILE A 43 5.62 -0.62 -4.10
CA ILE A 43 4.37 -0.39 -3.36
C ILE A 43 3.23 -1.22 -3.97
N SER A 44 3.07 -1.21 -5.30
CA SER A 44 2.06 -1.99 -6.00
C SER A 44 2.22 -3.51 -5.79
N ALA A 45 3.45 -4.03 -5.89
CA ALA A 45 3.72 -5.44 -5.67
C ALA A 45 3.35 -5.89 -4.25
N ILE A 46 3.73 -5.10 -3.24
CA ILE A 46 3.37 -5.36 -1.85
C ILE A 46 1.85 -5.34 -1.66
N VAL A 47 1.16 -4.34 -2.23
CA VAL A 47 -0.31 -4.23 -2.16
C VAL A 47 -1.01 -5.47 -2.72
N VAL A 48 -0.58 -5.96 -3.88
CA VAL A 48 -1.14 -7.17 -4.51
C VAL A 48 -0.89 -8.41 -3.64
N ILE A 49 0.33 -8.60 -3.14
CA ILE A 49 0.69 -9.75 -2.31
C ILE A 49 -0.11 -9.73 -1.00
N GLN A 50 -0.26 -8.58 -0.35
CA GLN A 50 -1.06 -8.42 0.87
C GLN A 50 -2.51 -8.86 0.67
N THR A 51 -3.12 -8.55 -0.48
CA THR A 51 -4.50 -9.00 -0.79
C THR A 51 -4.62 -10.52 -0.98
N SER A 52 -3.54 -11.23 -1.31
CA SER A 52 -3.59 -12.68 -1.43
C SER A 52 -3.45 -13.40 -0.08
N VAL A 53 -3.04 -12.69 0.98
CA VAL A 53 -2.74 -13.25 2.30
C VAL A 53 -3.81 -12.90 3.35
N GLY A 54 -4.44 -11.73 3.27
CA GLY A 54 -5.29 -11.19 4.35
C GLY A 54 -6.81 -11.21 4.14
N GLY A 55 -7.30 -11.61 2.96
CA GLY A 55 -8.72 -11.57 2.61
C GLY A 55 -8.88 -11.38 1.10
N GLY A 56 -9.92 -11.96 0.49
CA GLY A 56 -10.06 -12.00 -0.98
C GLY A 56 -9.86 -10.64 -1.65
N VAL A 57 -9.20 -10.64 -2.82
CA VAL A 57 -8.80 -9.43 -3.57
C VAL A 57 -9.94 -8.42 -3.71
N LEU A 58 -11.16 -8.90 -3.97
CA LEU A 58 -12.34 -8.05 -4.16
C LEU A 58 -12.76 -7.32 -2.87
N THR A 59 -12.71 -7.99 -1.72
CA THR A 59 -13.07 -7.39 -0.42
C THR A 59 -12.09 -6.27 -0.09
N VAL A 60 -10.79 -6.53 -0.20
CA VAL A 60 -9.78 -5.51 0.10
C VAL A 60 -9.82 -4.35 -0.89
N ALA A 61 -10.08 -4.62 -2.18
CA ALA A 61 -10.26 -3.56 -3.17
C ALA A 61 -11.47 -2.68 -2.84
N ARG A 62 -12.59 -3.27 -2.43
CA ARG A 62 -13.79 -2.54 -1.99
C ARG A 62 -13.50 -1.68 -0.77
N ASP A 63 -12.84 -2.23 0.24
CA ASP A 63 -12.54 -1.51 1.48
C ASP A 63 -11.63 -0.29 1.21
N ARG A 64 -10.65 -0.43 0.31
CA ARG A 64 -9.81 0.69 -0.14
C ARG A 64 -10.59 1.76 -0.91
N ALA A 65 -11.50 1.34 -1.79
CA ALA A 65 -12.34 2.28 -2.53
C ALA A 65 -13.23 3.09 -1.59
N LEU A 66 -13.90 2.42 -0.64
CA LEU A 66 -14.73 3.08 0.37
C LEU A 66 -13.88 4.00 1.27
N GLY A 67 -12.72 3.52 1.73
CA GLY A 67 -11.80 4.33 2.53
C GLY A 67 -11.32 5.58 1.80
N THR A 68 -11.08 5.50 0.48
CA THR A 68 -10.70 6.65 -0.35
C THR A 68 -11.84 7.66 -0.44
N VAL A 69 -13.07 7.21 -0.70
CA VAL A 69 -14.25 8.10 -0.77
C VAL A 69 -14.51 8.78 0.56
N VAL A 70 -14.47 8.02 1.67
CA VAL A 70 -14.66 8.58 3.02
C VAL A 70 -13.55 9.56 3.36
N GLY A 71 -12.29 9.21 3.10
CA GLY A 71 -11.15 10.10 3.33
C GLY A 71 -11.22 11.40 2.53
N ALA A 72 -11.62 11.33 1.25
CA ALA A 72 -11.82 12.51 0.42
C ALA A 72 -12.97 13.40 0.94
N ALA A 73 -14.08 12.80 1.37
CA ALA A 73 -15.21 13.55 1.93
C ALA A 73 -14.84 14.25 3.25
N VAL A 74 -14.16 13.53 4.16
CA VAL A 74 -13.70 14.08 5.45
C VAL A 74 -12.64 15.16 5.24
N GLY A 75 -11.63 14.89 4.41
CA GLY A 75 -10.60 15.88 4.08
C GLY A 75 -11.17 17.13 3.40
N GLY A 76 -12.11 16.94 2.47
CA GLY A 76 -12.85 18.03 1.83
C GLY A 76 -13.66 18.85 2.84
N ALA A 77 -14.41 18.20 3.74
CA ALA A 77 -15.15 18.88 4.80
C ALA A 77 -14.21 19.70 5.71
N MET A 78 -13.06 19.13 6.09
CA MET A 78 -12.06 19.82 6.91
C MET A 78 -11.46 21.06 6.22
N ALA A 79 -11.33 21.06 4.89
CA ALA A 79 -10.88 22.23 4.15
C ALA A 79 -11.85 23.43 4.31
N PHE A 80 -13.15 23.17 4.49
CA PHE A 80 -14.15 24.23 4.72
C PHE A 80 -14.17 24.76 6.15
N VAL A 81 -13.75 23.95 7.13
CA VAL A 81 -13.71 24.34 8.54
C VAL A 81 -12.54 25.30 8.85
N ARG A 82 -11.65 25.56 7.88
CA ARG A 82 -10.44 26.42 7.99
C ARG A 82 -9.74 26.36 9.35
N PRO A 83 -9.17 25.20 9.72
CA PRO A 83 -8.31 25.12 10.90
C PRO A 83 -7.14 26.09 10.74
N GLU A 84 -6.74 26.78 11.81
CA GLU A 84 -5.66 27.78 11.79
C GLU A 84 -4.34 27.22 11.22
N GLY A 85 -4.14 25.90 11.37
CA GLY A 85 -3.00 25.14 10.81
C GLY A 85 -3.12 24.75 9.33
N VAL A 86 -4.22 25.04 8.64
CA VAL A 86 -4.36 24.83 7.17
C VAL A 86 -4.12 26.13 6.42
N THR A 87 -4.39 27.27 7.05
CA THR A 87 -4.25 28.61 6.45
C THR A 87 -2.84 28.90 5.93
N TRP A 88 -1.78 28.51 6.65
CA TRP A 88 -0.40 28.69 6.20
C TRP A 88 -0.04 27.83 4.98
N MET A 89 -0.62 26.63 4.87
CA MET A 89 -0.40 25.70 3.77
C MET A 89 -1.11 26.19 2.50
N VAL A 90 -2.31 26.77 2.64
CA VAL A 90 -3.06 27.35 1.52
C VAL A 90 -2.43 28.67 1.05
N SER A 91 -1.92 29.50 1.96
CA SER A 91 -1.21 30.75 1.59
C SER A 91 0.17 30.52 0.97
N ALA A 92 0.82 29.39 1.26
CA ALA A 92 2.11 29.04 0.64
C ALA A 92 1.97 28.56 -0.82
N LEU A 93 0.75 28.21 -1.24
CA LEU A 93 0.42 27.72 -2.58
C LEU A 93 -0.25 28.78 -3.47
N ALA A 94 -0.58 29.96 -2.92
CA ALA A 94 -1.16 31.10 -3.63
C ALA A 94 -0.08 32.14 -3.97
#